data_AF-A0A963XBJ0-F1
#
_entry.id   AF-A0A963XBJ0-F1
#
_cell.length_a   1.000
_cell.length_b   1.000
_cell.length_c   1.000
_cell.angle_alpha   90.00
_cell.angle_beta   90.00
_cell.angle_gamma   90.00
#
_symmetry.space_group_name_H-M   'P 1'
#
loop_
_entity.id
_entity.type
_entity.pdbx_description
1 polymer ?
#
loop_
_entity_poly.entity_id
_entity_poly.type
_entity_poly.pdbx_seq_one_letter_code
_entity_poly.pdbx_strand_id
1 'polypeptide(L)'
;MRGAALAVCLTIGATAAFADITGARYADPTRRYDHGILGDEVEYGTLVISTTKGRVRLKLPQTRVFEDTEPRLADVDGDGAPEV
;
A
#
# COMPACT_ATOMS: atom_id res chain seq x y z
N MET A 1 16.30 -31.03 43.62
CA MET A 1 16.64 -29.87 42.78
C MET A 1 15.52 -29.70 41.76
N ARG A 2 14.76 -28.61 41.81
CA ARG A 2 13.59 -28.37 40.94
C ARG A 2 14.10 -27.74 39.63
N GLY A 3 14.24 -28.55 38.58
CA GLY A 3 14.61 -28.07 37.25
C GLY A 3 13.40 -27.43 36.57
N ALA A 4 13.43 -26.11 36.40
CA ALA A 4 12.48 -25.40 35.57
C ALA A 4 12.90 -25.54 34.11
N ALA A 5 12.08 -26.19 33.28
CA ALA A 5 12.29 -26.25 31.84
C ALA A 5 11.77 -24.96 31.20
N LEU A 6 12.67 -24.22 30.55
CA LEU A 6 12.37 -23.03 29.78
C LEU A 6 11.69 -23.46 28.47
N ALA A 7 10.40 -23.16 28.34
CA ALA A 7 9.67 -23.38 27.09
C ALA A 7 10.04 -22.28 26.09
N VAL A 8 10.85 -22.62 25.08
CA VAL A 8 11.08 -21.77 23.91
C VAL A 8 9.92 -22.00 22.94
N CYS A 9 8.96 -21.08 22.91
CA CYS A 9 7.93 -21.04 21.87
C CYS A 9 8.55 -20.47 20.59
N LEU A 10 8.91 -21.34 19.66
CA LEU A 10 9.28 -20.96 18.30
C LEU A 10 7.99 -20.65 17.53
N THR A 11 7.56 -19.39 17.52
CA THR A 11 6.47 -18.94 16.64
C THR A 11 6.99 -18.88 15.21
N ILE A 12 6.65 -19.88 14.41
CA ILE A 12 6.83 -19.85 12.95
C ILE A 12 5.84 -18.79 12.42
N GLY A 13 6.32 -17.58 12.20
CA GLY A 13 5.58 -16.56 11.48
C GLY A 13 5.44 -17.00 10.02
N ALA A 14 4.22 -17.30 9.60
CA ALA A 14 3.95 -17.52 8.18
C ALA A 14 4.10 -16.18 7.46
N THR A 15 5.19 -16.01 6.71
CA THR A 15 5.34 -14.87 5.81
C THR A 15 4.31 -15.04 4.70
N ALA A 16 3.25 -14.24 4.70
CA ALA A 16 2.35 -14.18 3.56
C ALA A 16 3.19 -13.71 2.36
N ALA A 17 3.39 -14.58 1.37
CA ALA A 17 4.12 -14.24 0.16
C ALA A 17 3.26 -13.33 -0.73
N PHE A 18 3.12 -12.06 -0.35
CA PHE A 18 2.66 -11.02 -1.26
C PHE A 18 3.65 -10.91 -2.42
N ALA A 19 3.15 -10.60 -3.62
CA ALA A 19 4.05 -10.28 -4.72
C ALA A 19 4.78 -8.98 -4.37
N ASP A 20 6.10 -9.00 -4.27
CA ASP A 20 6.89 -7.83 -3.87
C ASP A 20 6.46 -6.59 -4.68
N ILE A 21 6.00 -5.55 -3.97
CA ILE A 21 5.61 -4.29 -4.57
C ILE A 21 6.88 -3.60 -5.06
N THR A 22 6.90 -3.26 -6.35
CA THR A 22 8.05 -2.62 -7.01
C THR A 22 7.81 -1.15 -7.34
N GLY A 23 6.57 -0.67 -7.20
CA GLY A 23 6.24 0.73 -7.37
C GLY A 23 4.74 0.98 -7.42
N ALA A 24 4.34 2.24 -7.30
CA ALA A 24 2.95 2.65 -7.44
C ALA A 24 2.85 3.99 -8.16
N ARG A 25 1.73 4.24 -8.83
CA ARG A 25 1.42 5.55 -9.43
C ARG A 25 -0.08 5.80 -9.44
N TYR A 26 -0.47 7.06 -9.42
CA TYR A 26 -1.84 7.45 -9.72
C TYR A 26 -2.12 7.45 -11.23
N ALA A 27 -3.39 7.27 -11.59
CA ALA A 27 -3.89 7.26 -12.96
C ALA A 27 -5.33 7.79 -13.01
N ASP A 28 -5.83 7.99 -14.23
CA ASP A 28 -7.18 8.51 -14.50
C ASP A 28 -7.41 9.89 -13.84
N PRO A 29 -6.69 10.93 -14.30
CA PRO A 29 -6.82 12.29 -13.74
C PRO A 29 -8.25 12.82 -13.87
N THR A 30 -8.69 13.60 -12.90
CA THR A 30 -10.10 13.97 -12.76
C THR A 30 -10.30 15.27 -11.98
N ARG A 31 -11.41 15.97 -12.23
CA ARG A 31 -11.82 17.18 -11.50
C ARG A 31 -13.09 16.95 -10.68
N ARG A 32 -13.27 15.73 -10.14
CA ARG A 32 -14.46 15.35 -9.35
C ARG A 32 -14.47 15.94 -7.94
N TYR A 33 -13.33 16.45 -7.51
CA TYR A 33 -13.13 17.14 -6.24
C TYR A 33 -12.14 18.28 -6.51
N ASP A 34 -12.66 19.44 -6.90
CA ASP A 34 -11.92 20.62 -7.38
C ASP A 34 -11.46 21.53 -6.22
N HIS A 35 -10.86 20.94 -5.19
CA HIS A 35 -10.44 21.68 -3.99
C HIS A 35 -9.22 22.57 -4.23
N GLY A 36 -8.24 22.10 -5.02
CA GLY A 36 -7.13 22.93 -5.48
C GLY A 36 -5.94 23.07 -4.52
N ILE A 37 -5.90 22.30 -3.43
CA ILE A 37 -4.92 22.53 -2.34
C ILE A 37 -3.48 22.16 -2.73
N LEU A 38 -3.32 21.29 -3.73
CA LEU A 38 -2.03 20.82 -4.22
C LEU A 38 -1.44 21.67 -5.37
N GLY A 39 -2.12 22.75 -5.76
CA GLY A 39 -1.64 23.72 -6.76
C GLY A 39 -2.35 23.67 -8.11
N ASP A 40 -3.12 22.62 -8.38
CA ASP A 40 -4.12 22.57 -9.45
C ASP A 40 -5.39 21.86 -8.94
N GLU A 41 -6.44 21.83 -9.77
CA GLU A 41 -7.73 21.20 -9.44
C GLU A 41 -7.84 19.75 -9.94
N VAL A 42 -6.72 19.08 -10.19
CA VAL A 42 -6.65 17.72 -10.74
C VAL A 42 -6.28 16.71 -9.66
N GLU A 43 -7.20 15.80 -9.42
CA GLU A 43 -7.00 14.63 -8.55
C GLU A 43 -6.96 13.34 -9.39
N TYR A 44 -6.88 12.18 -8.74
CA TYR A 44 -6.80 10.89 -9.44
C TYR A 44 -7.90 9.89 -9.07
N GLY A 45 -8.39 9.14 -10.06
CA GLY A 45 -9.42 8.13 -9.87
C GLY A 45 -8.91 6.71 -9.61
N THR A 46 -7.64 6.44 -9.91
CA THR A 46 -7.08 5.09 -9.86
C THR A 46 -5.68 5.08 -9.26
N LEU A 47 -5.42 4.11 -8.38
CA LEU A 47 -4.08 3.71 -7.94
C LEU A 47 -3.65 2.48 -8.74
N VAL A 48 -2.45 2.53 -9.32
CA VAL A 48 -1.84 1.41 -10.05
C VAL A 48 -0.61 0.93 -9.28
N ILE A 49 -0.68 -0.27 -8.75
CA ILE A 49 0.41 -0.92 -8.02
C ILE A 49 1.12 -1.87 -8.98
N SER A 50 2.45 -1.75 -9.05
CA SER A 50 3.32 -2.67 -9.80
C SER A 50 3.94 -3.65 -8.80
N THR A 51 3.89 -4.93 -9.14
CA THR A 51 4.50 -6.00 -8.36
C THR A 51 5.39 -6.84 -9.27
N THR A 52 6.21 -7.71 -8.68
CA THR A 52 6.99 -8.71 -9.43
C THR A 52 6.12 -9.64 -10.30
N LYS A 53 4.82 -9.77 -10.00
CA LYS A 53 3.88 -10.64 -10.72
C LYS A 53 3.00 -9.90 -11.73
N GLY A 54 3.07 -8.57 -11.81
CA GLY A 54 2.26 -7.79 -12.75
C GLY A 54 1.76 -6.48 -12.17
N ARG A 55 0.56 -6.05 -12.58
CA ARG A 55 -0.05 -4.79 -12.11
C ARG A 55 -1.42 -5.04 -11.50
N VAL A 56 -1.69 -4.38 -10.39
CA VAL A 56 -3.01 -4.30 -9.75
C VAL A 56 -3.55 -2.89 -9.94
N ARG A 57 -4.84 -2.76 -10.26
CA ARG A 57 -5.52 -1.47 -10.42
C ARG A 57 -6.65 -1.36 -9.40
N LEU A 58 -6.58 -0.33 -8.55
CA LEU A 58 -7.66 0.04 -7.64
C LEU A 58 -8.33 1.30 -8.17
N LYS A 59 -9.52 1.13 -8.77
CA LYS A 59 -10.34 2.23 -9.28
C LYS A 59 -11.38 2.63 -8.25
N LEU A 60 -11.40 3.91 -7.85
CA LEU A 60 -12.36 4.44 -6.91
C LEU A 60 -13.75 4.69 -7.55
N PRO A 61 -14.83 4.64 -6.76
CA PRO A 61 -16.14 5.11 -7.22
C PRO A 61 -16.11 6.61 -7.56
N GLN A 62 -17.09 7.07 -8.35
CA GLN A 62 -17.16 8.47 -8.80
C GLN A 62 -17.30 9.50 -7.65
N THR A 63 -17.64 9.06 -6.44
CA THR A 63 -17.74 9.90 -5.23
C THR A 63 -16.45 10.03 -4.43
N ARG A 64 -15.32 9.42 -4.88
CA ARG A 64 -14.03 9.45 -4.18
C ARG A 64 -12.86 9.69 -5.13
N VAL A 65 -11.83 10.36 -4.66
CA VAL A 65 -10.56 10.60 -5.36
C VAL A 65 -9.38 10.19 -4.47
N PHE A 66 -8.21 10.00 -5.07
CA PHE A 66 -6.93 10.10 -4.38
C PHE A 66 -6.44 11.55 -4.52
N GLU A 67 -6.19 12.20 -3.38
CA GLU A 67 -5.66 13.57 -3.25
C GLU A 67 -4.26 13.51 -2.61
N ASP A 68 -3.25 13.31 -3.44
CA ASP A 68 -1.82 13.32 -3.09
C ASP A 68 -1.02 13.49 -4.40
N THR A 69 0.26 13.87 -4.32
CA THR A 69 1.11 14.09 -5.50
C THR A 69 1.77 12.80 -6.00
N GLU A 70 2.02 11.82 -5.12
CA GLU A 70 2.60 10.53 -5.49
C GLU A 70 2.30 9.45 -4.41
N PRO A 71 1.98 8.20 -4.78
CA PRO A 71 1.85 7.12 -3.81
C PRO A 71 3.21 6.80 -3.15
N ARG A 72 3.19 6.43 -1.88
CA ARG A 72 4.40 6.05 -1.13
C ARG A 72 4.47 4.54 -1.00
N LEU A 73 5.69 4.01 -1.04
CA LEU A 73 5.97 2.64 -0.63
C LEU A 73 6.59 2.70 0.76
N ALA A 74 5.94 2.12 1.75
CA ALA A 74 6.40 2.13 3.14
C ALA A 74 5.98 0.85 3.85
N ASP A 75 6.89 0.28 4.64
CA ASP A 75 6.59 -0.79 5.59
C ASP A 75 5.83 -0.18 6.76
N VAL A 76 4.50 -0.27 6.75
CA VAL A 76 3.64 0.39 7.75
C VAL A 76 3.30 -0.52 8.94
N ASP A 77 3.50 -1.83 8.80
CA ASP A 77 3.19 -2.81 9.83
C ASP A 77 4.42 -3.50 10.46
N GLY A 78 5.60 -3.27 9.90
CA GLY A 78 6.89 -3.72 10.42
C GLY A 78 7.26 -5.15 10.02
N ASP A 79 6.64 -5.72 8.97
CA ASP A 79 6.92 -7.07 8.52
C ASP A 79 8.11 -7.18 7.54
N GLY A 80 8.68 -6.04 7.13
CA GLY A 80 9.82 -5.95 6.23
C GLY A 80 9.46 -5.89 4.74
N ALA A 81 8.18 -5.93 4.38
CA ALA A 81 7.68 -5.63 3.04
C ALA A 81 7.06 -4.22 3.00
N PRO A 82 7.10 -3.51 1.85
CA PRO A 82 6.40 -2.23 1.73
C PRO A 82 4.94 -2.41 1.33
N GLU A 83 4.07 -1.63 1.96
CA GLU A 83 2.69 -1.38 1.53
C GLU A 83 2.62 -0.12 0.64
N VAL A 84 1.43 0.12 0.09
CA VAL A 84 1.06 1.32 -0.68
C VAL A 84 -0.23 1.91 -0.13
#